data_AF-A0A7Y3GJ42-F1
#
_entry.id   AF-A0A7Y3GJ42-F1
#
_cell.length_a   1.000
_cell.length_b   1.000
_cell.length_c   1.000
_cell.angle_alpha   90.00
_cell.angle_beta   90.00
_cell.angle_gamma   90.00
#
_symmetry.space_group_name_H-M   'P 1'
#
loop_
_entity.id
_entity.type
_entity.pdbx_description
1 polymer ?
#
loop_
_entity_poly.entity_id
_entity_poly.type
_entity_poly.pdbx_seq_one_letter_code
_entity_poly.pdbx_strand_id
1 'polypeptide(L)'
;MKNATKKIVTIGGGSGQYVLLAGLRDLADINVTSVVSMADNGGSTGRLRDELGTLPPGDALKCVLALSPFREVANRILLKKLNNDRRLQGHNAGNMLLTMLSRYTGSFPAAIQALAEILDARGTVLPGTTIKTTLVAELVDGTRIYGESAIDIPQSSQRERIQDLFLVPHHNDSISVYPP
;
A
#
# COMPACT_ATOMS: atom_id res chain seq x y z
N MET A 1 26.63 -28.97 -2.59
CA MET A 1 25.53 -28.69 -3.53
C MET A 1 25.12 -27.23 -3.32
N LYS A 2 25.13 -26.37 -4.34
CA LYS A 2 24.55 -25.03 -4.22
C LYS A 2 23.04 -25.21 -4.07
N ASN A 3 22.47 -24.88 -2.91
CA ASN A 3 21.02 -24.82 -2.78
C ASN A 3 20.50 -23.81 -3.81
N ALA A 4 19.59 -24.24 -4.68
CA ALA A 4 18.96 -23.35 -5.64
C ALA A 4 18.09 -22.35 -4.88
N THR A 5 18.34 -21.06 -5.07
CA THR A 5 17.56 -19.98 -4.44
C THR A 5 16.09 -20.10 -4.82
N LYS A 6 15.20 -20.25 -3.84
CA LYS A 6 13.75 -20.33 -4.07
C LYS A 6 13.18 -18.94 -4.34
N LYS A 7 12.39 -18.80 -5.40
CA LYS A 7 11.67 -17.55 -5.70
C LYS A 7 10.30 -17.58 -5.05
N ILE A 8 9.99 -16.60 -4.22
CA ILE A 8 8.72 -16.49 -3.49
C ILE A 8 8.05 -15.18 -3.87
N VAL A 9 6.79 -15.25 -4.28
CA VAL A 9 5.96 -14.07 -4.55
C VAL A 9 4.92 -13.95 -3.45
N THR A 10 4.79 -12.78 -2.84
CA THR A 10 3.70 -12.44 -1.93
C THR A 10 2.79 -11.41 -2.58
N ILE A 11 1.49 -11.51 -2.33
CA ILE A 11 0.49 -10.57 -2.83
C ILE A 11 -0.39 -10.19 -1.65
N GLY A 12 -0.58 -8.89 -1.39
CA GLY A 12 -1.43 -8.46 -0.29
C GLY A 12 -1.28 -6.97 0.03
N GLY A 13 -1.42 -6.66 1.32
CA GLY A 13 -1.15 -5.34 1.89
C GLY A 13 -1.08 -5.39 3.41
N GLY A 14 -1.10 -4.21 4.02
CA GLY A 14 -1.30 -3.99 5.43
C GLY A 14 -0.20 -4.56 6.34
N SER A 15 -0.60 -4.82 7.58
CA SER A 15 0.26 -5.38 8.62
C SER A 15 0.54 -6.87 8.42
N GLY A 16 -0.38 -7.62 7.81
CA GLY A 16 -0.21 -9.05 7.55
C GLY A 16 0.97 -9.33 6.61
N GLN A 17 1.02 -8.61 5.48
CA GLN A 17 2.14 -8.75 4.55
C GLN A 17 3.45 -8.27 5.17
N TYR A 18 3.43 -7.20 5.97
CA TYR A 18 4.61 -6.73 6.72
C TYR A 18 5.21 -7.82 7.62
N VAL A 19 4.37 -8.51 8.43
CA VAL A 19 4.84 -9.57 9.33
C VAL A 19 5.37 -10.77 8.55
N LEU A 20 4.69 -11.16 7.46
CA LEU A 20 5.15 -12.25 6.60
C LEU A 20 6.52 -11.96 5.97
N LEU A 21 6.68 -10.79 5.33
CA LEU A 21 7.94 -10.40 4.68
C LEU A 21 9.09 -10.31 5.66
N ALA A 22 8.83 -9.78 6.85
CA ALA A 22 9.78 -9.73 7.94
C ALA A 22 10.32 -11.11 8.35
N GLY A 23 9.44 -12.12 8.42
CA GLY A 23 9.84 -13.48 8.70
C GLY A 23 10.59 -14.13 7.54
N LEU A 24 10.15 -13.88 6.30
CA LEU A 24 10.80 -14.42 5.10
C LEU A 24 12.23 -13.87 4.91
N ARG A 25 12.45 -12.57 5.15
CA ARG A 25 13.75 -11.91 4.96
C ARG A 25 14.91 -12.63 5.65
N ASP A 26 14.67 -13.21 6.82
CA ASP A 26 15.70 -13.85 7.64
C ASP A 26 16.02 -15.30 7.21
N LEU A 27 15.28 -15.83 6.24
CA LEU A 27 15.54 -17.14 5.66
C LEU A 27 16.68 -17.05 4.63
N ALA A 28 17.59 -18.02 4.70
CA ALA A 28 18.60 -18.21 3.67
C ALA A 28 18.01 -18.83 2.40
N ASP A 29 18.71 -18.67 1.28
CA ASP A 29 18.40 -19.30 -0.01
C ASP A 29 17.00 -18.97 -0.58
N ILE A 30 16.46 -17.78 -0.29
CA ILE A 30 15.23 -17.29 -0.91
C ILE A 30 15.41 -15.93 -1.60
N ASN A 31 14.57 -15.66 -2.59
CA ASN A 31 14.41 -14.36 -3.23
C ASN A 31 12.93 -13.99 -3.21
N VAL A 32 12.59 -12.89 -2.54
CA VAL A 32 11.21 -12.46 -2.31
C VAL A 32 10.84 -11.33 -3.26
N THR A 33 9.70 -11.47 -3.94
CA THR A 33 9.02 -10.37 -4.63
C THR A 33 7.67 -10.13 -3.96
N SER A 34 7.40 -8.90 -3.57
CA SER A 34 6.18 -8.48 -2.89
C SER A 34 5.35 -7.60 -3.80
N VAL A 35 4.19 -8.09 -4.23
CA VAL A 35 3.18 -7.28 -4.93
C VAL A 35 2.24 -6.70 -3.88
N VAL A 36 2.08 -5.39 -3.87
CA VAL A 36 1.35 -4.68 -2.81
C VAL A 36 0.13 -3.93 -3.36
N SER A 37 -1.01 -4.05 -2.67
CA SER A 37 -2.25 -3.34 -2.99
C SER A 37 -2.03 -1.83 -2.99
N MET A 38 -2.55 -1.15 -4.01
CA MET A 38 -2.54 0.32 -4.13
C MET A 38 -3.95 0.92 -4.05
N ALA A 39 -4.91 0.17 -3.50
CA ALA A 39 -6.31 0.57 -3.45
C ALA A 39 -6.70 1.31 -2.15
N ASP A 40 -5.82 1.32 -1.15
CA ASP A 40 -6.05 1.96 0.15
C ASP A 40 -6.48 3.42 0.00
N ASN A 41 -7.49 3.80 0.77
CA ASN A 41 -7.92 5.20 0.89
C ASN A 41 -8.11 5.64 2.35
N GLY A 42 -7.69 4.81 3.32
CA GLY A 42 -7.78 5.15 4.74
C GLY A 42 -6.75 6.12 5.30
N GLY A 43 -7.21 6.97 6.22
CA GLY A 43 -6.38 7.80 7.08
C GLY A 43 -5.56 8.87 6.35
N SER A 44 -4.32 9.09 6.79
CA SER A 44 -3.42 10.07 6.19
C SER A 44 -2.86 9.65 4.83
N THR A 45 -2.91 8.35 4.51
CA THR A 45 -2.54 7.80 3.20
C THR A 45 -3.56 8.24 2.14
N GLY A 46 -4.86 8.18 2.47
CA GLY A 46 -5.93 8.74 1.64
C GLY A 46 -5.76 10.24 1.40
N ARG A 47 -5.49 11.02 2.46
CA ARG A 47 -5.25 12.47 2.32
C ARG A 47 -4.08 12.82 1.42
N LEU A 48 -2.93 12.13 1.55
CA LEU A 48 -1.78 12.37 0.64
C LEU A 48 -2.13 12.00 -0.81
N ARG A 49 -2.87 10.90 -0.99
CA ARG A 49 -3.35 10.47 -2.30
C ARG A 49 -4.24 11.56 -2.94
N ASP A 50 -5.17 12.11 -2.19
CA ASP A 50 -6.14 13.10 -2.66
C ASP A 50 -5.49 14.48 -2.88
N GLU A 51 -4.66 14.95 -1.94
CA GLU A 51 -4.01 16.27 -2.01
C GLU A 51 -2.87 16.32 -3.04
N LEU A 52 -2.08 15.24 -3.15
CA LEU A 52 -0.88 15.22 -3.98
C LEU A 52 -1.04 14.43 -5.27
N GLY A 53 -2.21 13.80 -5.47
CA GLY A 53 -2.52 13.03 -6.65
C GLY A 53 -1.57 11.85 -6.85
N THR A 54 -1.27 11.09 -5.80
CA THR A 54 -0.28 9.99 -5.81
C THR A 54 -0.93 8.65 -5.45
N LEU A 55 -0.26 7.52 -5.75
CA LEU A 55 -0.68 6.21 -5.24
C LEU A 55 -0.49 6.15 -3.72
N PRO A 56 -1.31 5.40 -2.97
CA PRO A 56 -1.19 5.32 -1.52
C PRO A 56 0.18 4.71 -1.12
N PRO A 57 1.06 5.47 -0.43
CA PRO A 57 2.43 5.01 -0.15
C PRO A 57 2.54 4.00 1.00
N GLY A 58 1.51 3.89 1.83
CA GLY A 58 1.58 3.25 3.15
C GLY A 58 2.04 1.80 3.12
N ASP A 59 1.39 0.97 2.31
CA ASP A 59 1.68 -0.46 2.29
C ASP A 59 2.97 -0.79 1.55
N ALA A 60 3.31 -0.04 0.49
CA ALA A 60 4.60 -0.16 -0.17
C ALA A 60 5.75 0.19 0.79
N LEU A 61 5.62 1.29 1.55
CA LEU A 61 6.58 1.67 2.58
C LEU A 61 6.77 0.54 3.60
N LYS A 62 5.69 -0.05 4.13
CA LYS A 62 5.77 -1.17 5.07
C LYS A 62 6.50 -2.36 4.45
N CYS A 63 6.21 -2.71 3.20
CA CYS A 63 6.88 -3.83 2.52
C CYS A 63 8.40 -3.59 2.41
N VAL A 64 8.82 -2.39 2.03
CA VAL A 64 10.25 -2.04 1.97
C VAL A 64 10.89 -2.12 3.36
N LEU A 65 10.24 -1.59 4.39
CA LEU A 65 10.73 -1.66 5.76
C LEU A 65 10.82 -3.09 6.30
N ALA A 66 9.88 -3.96 5.94
CA ALA A 66 9.89 -5.36 6.34
C ALA A 66 11.11 -6.12 5.78
N LEU A 67 11.52 -5.79 4.56
CA LEU A 67 12.64 -6.40 3.86
C LEU A 67 13.99 -5.74 4.19
N SER A 68 13.99 -4.57 4.82
CA SER A 68 15.20 -3.87 5.29
C SER A 68 15.81 -4.56 6.52
N PRO A 69 17.15 -4.59 6.67
CA PRO A 69 17.79 -4.99 7.91
C PRO A 69 17.57 -3.98 9.05
N PHE A 70 17.23 -2.72 8.77
CA PHE A 70 17.18 -1.63 9.75
C PHE A 70 15.81 -1.43 10.44
N ARG A 71 15.01 -2.50 10.58
CA ARG A 71 13.59 -2.44 11.01
C ARG A 71 13.34 -1.57 12.24
N GLU A 72 14.09 -1.74 13.33
CA GLU A 72 13.77 -1.05 14.58
C GLU A 72 13.90 0.48 14.45
N VAL A 73 15.03 0.97 13.95
CA VAL A 73 15.29 2.40 13.80
C VAL A 73 14.44 2.97 12.67
N ALA A 74 14.39 2.29 11.51
CA ALA A 74 13.63 2.76 10.36
C ALA A 74 12.13 2.83 10.68
N ASN A 75 11.54 1.83 11.36
CA ASN A 75 10.15 1.88 11.78
C ASN A 75 9.89 3.03 12.76
N ARG A 76 10.77 3.20 13.76
CA ARG A 76 10.61 4.24 14.79
C ARG A 76 10.63 5.65 14.19
N ILE A 77 11.35 5.86 13.09
CA ILE A 77 11.45 7.16 12.42
C ILE A 77 10.38 7.31 11.34
N LEU A 78 10.31 6.35 10.41
CA LEU A 78 9.53 6.49 9.17
C LEU A 78 8.04 6.19 9.37
N LEU A 79 7.66 5.35 10.33
CA LEU A 79 6.24 5.03 10.59
C LEU A 79 5.63 5.87 11.72
N LYS A 80 6.43 6.67 12.45
CA LYS A 80 5.92 7.52 13.52
C LYS A 80 5.02 8.61 12.95
N LYS A 81 3.80 8.69 13.47
CA LYS A 81 2.84 9.74 13.12
C LYS A 81 3.22 11.05 13.80
N LEU A 82 3.16 12.13 13.04
CA LEU A 82 3.30 13.49 13.54
C LEU A 82 1.95 13.96 14.10
N ASN A 83 1.93 14.41 15.36
CA ASN A 83 0.70 14.79 16.05
C ASN A 83 0.66 16.26 16.48
N ASN A 84 1.82 16.95 16.50
CA ASN A 84 1.97 18.27 17.12
C ASN A 84 1.83 19.43 16.12
N ASP A 85 1.73 19.14 14.82
CA ASP A 85 1.60 20.13 13.75
C ASP A 85 0.28 19.88 13.02
N ARG A 86 -0.56 20.92 12.88
CA ARG A 86 -1.89 20.81 12.27
C ARG A 86 -1.85 20.39 10.80
N ARG A 87 -0.82 20.79 10.04
CA ARG A 87 -0.65 20.44 8.62
C ARG A 87 -0.08 19.04 8.45
N LEU A 88 0.80 18.62 9.36
CA LEU A 88 1.42 17.29 9.30
C LEU A 88 0.66 16.24 10.12
N GLN A 89 -0.44 16.63 10.76
CA GLN A 89 -1.17 15.79 11.69
C GLN A 89 -1.58 14.47 11.03
N GLY A 90 -1.18 13.35 11.61
CA GLY A 90 -1.49 12.01 11.13
C GLY A 90 -0.60 11.50 9.98
N HIS A 91 0.21 12.35 9.35
CA HIS A 91 1.21 11.91 8.37
C HIS A 91 2.41 11.28 9.08
N ASN A 92 3.11 10.38 8.39
CA ASN A 92 4.39 9.84 8.83
C ASN A 92 5.48 10.22 7.81
N ALA A 93 6.72 10.31 8.29
CA ALA A 93 7.84 10.77 7.48
C ALA A 93 8.14 9.84 6.29
N GLY A 94 7.91 8.53 6.43
CA GLY A 94 8.15 7.57 5.36
C GLY A 94 7.19 7.72 4.18
N ASN A 95 5.91 7.95 4.45
CA ASN A 95 4.91 8.18 3.41
C ASN A 95 5.23 9.46 2.64
N MET A 96 5.62 10.51 3.35
CA MET A 96 6.05 11.77 2.73
C MET A 96 7.30 11.57 1.88
N LEU A 97 8.31 10.87 2.40
CA LEU A 97 9.54 10.55 1.68
C LEU A 97 9.24 9.77 0.39
N LEU A 98 8.47 8.68 0.46
CA LEU A 98 8.13 7.87 -0.70
C LEU A 98 7.31 8.67 -1.73
N THR A 99 6.43 9.55 -1.26
CA THR A 99 5.68 10.47 -2.13
C THR A 99 6.60 11.45 -2.85
N MET A 100 7.59 12.03 -2.16
CA MET A 100 8.56 12.94 -2.77
C MET A 100 9.49 12.22 -3.74
N LEU A 101 9.97 11.02 -3.38
CA LEU A 101 10.73 10.17 -4.29
C LEU A 101 9.93 9.90 -5.57
N SER A 102 8.64 9.56 -5.46
CA SER A 102 7.78 9.35 -6.63
C SER A 102 7.64 10.57 -7.52
N ARG A 103 7.68 11.78 -6.95
CA ARG A 103 7.66 13.03 -7.73
C ARG A 103 9.00 13.27 -8.42
N TYR A 104 10.11 13.03 -7.73
CA TYR A 104 11.44 13.24 -8.28
C TYR A 104 11.83 12.23 -9.35
N THR A 105 11.43 10.97 -9.20
CA THR A 105 11.66 9.93 -10.21
C THR A 105 10.64 9.98 -11.36
N GLY A 106 9.52 10.69 -11.19
CA GLY A 106 8.38 10.64 -12.11
C GLY A 106 7.68 9.28 -12.16
N SER A 107 8.03 8.34 -11.29
CA SER A 107 7.55 6.96 -11.33
C SER A 107 7.50 6.35 -9.93
N PHE A 108 6.31 5.93 -9.51
CA PHE A 108 6.10 5.31 -8.20
C PHE A 108 6.87 3.98 -8.04
N PRO A 109 6.91 3.05 -9.03
CA PRO A 109 7.81 1.91 -8.98
C PRO A 109 9.29 2.28 -8.79
N ALA A 110 9.77 3.29 -9.52
CA ALA A 110 11.15 3.74 -9.39
C ALA A 110 11.44 4.35 -8.00
N ALA A 111 10.45 4.99 -7.38
CA ALA A 111 10.57 5.50 -6.02
C ALA A 111 10.61 4.40 -4.96
N ILE A 112 9.83 3.33 -5.14
CA ILE A 112 9.92 2.13 -4.29
C ILE A 112 11.32 1.54 -4.40
N GLN A 113 11.86 1.41 -5.62
CA GLN A 113 13.20 0.89 -5.84
C GLN A 113 14.26 1.78 -5.18
N ALA A 114 14.20 3.09 -5.37
CA ALA A 114 15.12 4.04 -4.73
C ALA A 114 15.06 3.94 -3.19
N LEU A 115 13.86 3.83 -2.62
CA LEU A 115 13.71 3.66 -1.17
C LEU A 115 14.25 2.30 -0.69
N ALA A 116 14.05 1.24 -1.47
CA ALA A 116 14.60 -0.08 -1.18
C ALA A 116 16.13 -0.07 -1.18
N GLU A 117 16.76 0.64 -2.11
CA GLU A 117 18.21 0.85 -2.14
C GLU A 117 18.70 1.65 -0.93
N ILE A 118 18.03 2.76 -0.58
CA ILE A 118 18.37 3.58 0.60
C ILE A 118 18.33 2.77 1.91
N LEU A 119 17.39 1.83 2.00
CA LEU A 119 17.14 1.04 3.21
C LEU A 119 17.78 -0.36 3.17
N ASP A 120 18.61 -0.67 2.17
CA ASP A 120 19.23 -1.99 1.96
C ASP A 120 18.21 -3.15 2.01
N ALA A 121 17.03 -2.94 1.41
CA ALA A 121 15.96 -3.92 1.46
C ALA A 121 16.28 -5.15 0.59
N ARG A 122 16.20 -6.34 1.19
CA ARG A 122 16.48 -7.61 0.52
C ARG A 122 15.24 -8.19 -0.13
N GLY A 123 15.08 -7.95 -1.43
CA GLY A 123 13.98 -8.44 -2.24
C GLY A 123 13.46 -7.37 -3.18
N THR A 124 12.32 -7.62 -3.79
CA THR A 124 11.69 -6.67 -4.73
C THR A 124 10.29 -6.31 -4.24
N VAL A 125 9.92 -5.04 -4.28
CA VAL A 125 8.57 -4.57 -3.95
C VAL A 125 7.98 -3.92 -5.20
N LEU A 126 6.80 -4.37 -5.61
CA LEU A 126 6.09 -3.91 -6.81
C LEU A 126 4.70 -3.42 -6.43
N PRO A 127 4.25 -2.26 -6.93
CA PRO A 127 2.87 -1.85 -6.75
C PRO A 127 1.95 -2.71 -7.62
N GLY A 128 0.80 -3.12 -7.07
CA GLY A 128 -0.20 -3.94 -7.78
C GLY A 128 -0.86 -3.22 -8.96
N THR A 129 -0.79 -1.89 -8.99
CA THR A 129 -1.15 -1.04 -10.13
C THR A 129 -0.33 0.23 -10.10
N THR A 130 -0.01 0.78 -11.27
CA THR A 130 0.61 2.11 -11.42
C THR A 130 -0.42 3.21 -11.68
N ILE A 131 -1.68 2.83 -11.85
CA ILE A 131 -2.82 3.72 -12.10
C ILE A 131 -3.61 3.85 -10.81
N LYS A 132 -4.11 5.05 -10.53
CA LYS A 132 -4.97 5.30 -9.37
C LYS A 132 -6.29 4.55 -9.54
N THR A 133 -6.66 3.78 -8.53
CA THR A 133 -7.89 2.98 -8.54
C THR A 133 -8.69 3.15 -7.26
N THR A 134 -10.01 3.08 -7.36
CA THR A 134 -10.91 2.97 -6.22
C THR A 134 -11.39 1.53 -6.11
N LEU A 135 -11.32 0.94 -4.91
CA LEU A 135 -11.96 -0.34 -4.63
C LEU A 135 -13.46 -0.15 -4.51
N VAL A 136 -14.25 -0.99 -5.17
CA VAL A 136 -15.71 -0.96 -5.11
C VAL A 136 -16.20 -2.31 -4.61
N ALA A 137 -17.08 -2.29 -3.62
CA ALA A 137 -17.83 -3.46 -3.17
C ALA A 137 -19.27 -3.37 -3.68
N GLU A 138 -19.72 -4.40 -4.38
CA GLU A 138 -21.13 -4.62 -4.67
C GLU A 138 -21.71 -5.55 -3.61
N LEU A 139 -22.79 -5.11 -2.98
CA LEU A 139 -23.51 -5.86 -1.94
C LEU A 139 -24.62 -6.72 -2.58
N VAL A 140 -25.11 -7.71 -1.84
CA VAL A 140 -26.17 -8.64 -2.33
C VAL A 140 -27.48 -7.94 -2.69
N ASP A 141 -27.75 -6.76 -2.13
CA ASP A 141 -28.92 -5.92 -2.45
C ASP A 141 -28.72 -5.04 -3.70
N GLY A 142 -27.55 -5.13 -4.35
CA GLY A 142 -27.15 -4.30 -5.50
C GLY A 142 -26.52 -2.96 -5.13
N THR A 143 -26.43 -2.62 -3.85
CA THR A 143 -25.78 -1.38 -3.39
C THR A 143 -24.27 -1.43 -3.67
N ARG A 144 -23.70 -0.31 -4.16
CA ARG A 144 -22.26 -0.18 -4.39
C ARG A 144 -21.61 0.77 -3.40
N ILE A 145 -20.58 0.30 -2.70
CA ILE A 145 -19.77 1.07 -1.77
C ILE A 145 -18.41 1.36 -2.42
N TYR A 146 -18.03 2.64 -2.44
CA TYR A 146 -16.79 3.10 -3.07
C TYR A 146 -15.74 3.45 -2.01
N GLY A 147 -14.58 2.83 -2.12
CA GLY A 147 -13.42 3.09 -1.29
C GLY A 147 -13.26 2.10 -0.14
N GLU A 148 -12.02 1.65 0.09
CA GLU A 148 -11.64 0.67 1.11
C GLU A 148 -12.13 1.06 2.52
N SER A 149 -11.93 2.30 2.95
CA SER A 149 -12.40 2.77 4.27
C SER A 149 -13.91 2.77 4.45
N ALA A 150 -14.67 3.02 3.38
CA ALA A 150 -16.13 2.99 3.43
C ALA A 150 -16.66 1.54 3.45
N ILE A 151 -15.91 0.61 2.86
CA ILE A 151 -16.20 -0.82 2.90
C ILE A 151 -15.89 -1.38 4.31
N ASP A 152 -14.79 -0.94 4.92
CA ASP A 152 -14.35 -1.40 6.25
C ASP A 152 -15.22 -0.89 7.40
N ILE A 153 -15.70 0.36 7.30
CA ILE A 153 -16.49 1.03 8.34
C ILE A 153 -17.95 1.15 7.86
N PRO A 154 -18.86 0.26 8.33
CA PRO A 154 -20.26 0.31 7.93
C PRO A 154 -20.88 1.65 8.36
N GLN A 155 -21.55 2.32 7.42
CA GLN A 155 -22.28 3.56 7.73
C GLN A 155 -23.68 3.31 8.30
N SER A 156 -24.17 2.07 8.22
CA SER A 156 -25.49 1.63 8.69
C SER A 156 -25.38 0.46 9.67
N SER A 157 -26.44 0.28 10.47
CA SER A 157 -26.60 -0.84 11.40
C SER A 157 -26.82 -2.19 10.70
N GLN A 158 -27.33 -2.17 9.46
CA GLN A 158 -27.37 -3.34 8.59
C GLN A 158 -26.04 -3.48 7.84
N ARG A 159 -25.39 -4.63 8.04
CA ARG A 159 -24.24 -5.07 7.24
C ARG A 159 -24.75 -6.05 6.19
N GLU A 160 -24.99 -5.54 4.99
CA GLU A 160 -25.23 -6.42 3.85
C GLU A 160 -23.93 -7.13 3.46
N ARG A 161 -24.06 -8.34 2.92
CA ARG A 161 -22.91 -9.16 2.50
C ARG A 161 -22.33 -8.59 1.20
N ILE A 162 -21.00 -8.52 1.13
CA ILE A 162 -20.29 -8.25 -0.13
C ILE A 162 -20.50 -9.43 -1.09
N GLN A 163 -21.08 -9.14 -2.25
CA GLN A 163 -21.27 -10.07 -3.36
C GLN A 163 -20.04 -10.10 -4.27
N ASP A 164 -19.51 -8.93 -4.63
CA ASP A 164 -18.34 -8.80 -5.51
C ASP A 164 -17.44 -7.62 -5.14
N LEU A 165 -16.16 -7.69 -5.56
CA LEU A 165 -15.15 -6.66 -5.38
C LEU A 165 -14.40 -6.40 -6.69
N PHE A 166 -14.34 -5.14 -7.11
CA PHE A 166 -13.63 -4.76 -8.33
C PHE A 166 -12.94 -3.40 -8.19
N LEU A 167 -12.00 -3.14 -9.10
CA LEU A 167 -11.29 -1.86 -9.17
C LEU A 167 -11.85 -1.02 -10.31
N VAL A 168 -12.07 0.26 -10.02
CA VAL A 168 -12.41 1.27 -11.02
C VAL A 168 -11.30 2.31 -11.11
N PRO A 169 -11.06 2.95 -12.26
CA PRO A 169 -10.20 4.12 -12.32
C PRO A 169 -10.62 5.15 -11.26
N HIS A 170 -9.67 5.80 -10.61
CA HIS A 170 -10.02 6.81 -9.62
C HIS A 170 -10.48 8.11 -10.33
N HIS A 171 -11.73 8.51 -10.12
CA HIS A 171 -12.31 9.72 -10.74
C HIS A 171 -13.23 10.43 -9.75
N ASN A 172 -13.21 11.77 -9.80
CA ASN A 172 -14.07 12.64 -8.98
C ASN A 172 -15.46 12.90 -9.61
N ASP A 173 -15.68 12.45 -10.85
CA ASP A 173 -16.96 12.52 -11.56
C ASP A 173 -17.35 11.13 -12.10
N SER A 174 -18.66 10.92 -12.29
CA SER A 174 -19.33 9.63 -12.53
C SER A 174 -18.58 8.68 -13.48
N ILE A 175 -18.37 7.45 -13.04
CA ILE A 175 -17.69 6.39 -13.79
C ILE A 175 -18.67 5.27 -14.10
N SER A 176 -18.73 4.84 -15.36
CA SER A 176 -19.35 3.58 -15.78
C SER A 176 -18.32 2.45 -15.64
N VAL A 177 -18.72 1.34 -15.01
CA VAL A 177 -17.86 0.19 -14.74
C VAL A 177 -18.32 -1.00 -15.59
N TYR A 178 -17.37 -1.85 -16.00
CA TYR A 178 -17.62 -3.10 -16.71
C TYR A 178 -17.29 -4.31 -15.82
N PRO A 179 -18.07 -5.42 -15.88
CA PRO A 179 -19.28 -5.58 -16.69
C PRO A 179 -20.48 -4.88 -16.04
N PRO A 180 -21.45 -4.41 -16.85
CA PRO A 180 -22.68 -3.79 -16.36
C PRO A 180 -23.47 -4.72 -15.43
#